data_AF-A0A8J2EUL4-F1
#
_entry.id   AF-A0A8J2EUL4-F1
#
_cell.length_a   1.000
_cell.length_b   1.000
_cell.length_c   1.000
_cell.angle_alpha   90.00
_cell.angle_beta   90.00
_cell.angle_gamma   90.00
#
_symmetry.space_group_name_H-M   'P 1'
#
loop_
_entity.id
_entity.type
_entity.pdbx_description
1 polymer ?
#
loop_
_entity_poly.entity_id
_entity_poly.type
_entity_poly.pdbx_seq_one_letter_code
_entity_poly.pdbx_strand_id
1 'polypeptide(L)'
;MPSSSPRLGNGGPSTRHRTPTTVYILTAGRSPALGPFCTNYNKSLLPVGGKAVLSLLIRLFPQDRWTKFVIATGFEAQKVKDYVHCAHPNIDVTFVDVPNYDGPGSGPGASLLACKNAAVATAGETSPFYIVVGDLFISNVKEDGMATASWSVMQPSDLFPGGPGARDGATVGARPSGHRKRVPANSCNWVATQFVSPFGSDKYCNFALGEKGSVLQVKNRQIYGSYQDASWIGLAYVQNADAFWVGLETEVARKLELAQNAAPGVKVPPSEIVAGFEYMLESGYDLKARQYRSWVDIGSPGEYLDLVKEHLGAGFDYGKTGEHLYFCGGRVIKFFEDAEITAQRVARCQMVPGVFPNVDRFQGNFYSYKFIDGEVLYRKCDDHVFQMLLEFLETKVWPGPPSREGSTSHSDEQEDEQEFEAACFRFYVEKTRKRVAAYLAKYPDRTALDHADRVARINGVQVEGIQKLIDERVDLVSFTATYSSTISCTTTGKT
;
A
#
# COMPACT_ATOMS: atom_id res chain seq x y z
N MET A 1 2.45 21.44 -72.59
CA MET A 1 3.04 20.08 -72.61
C MET A 1 4.54 20.26 -72.42
N PRO A 2 5.09 19.87 -71.25
CA PRO A 2 5.45 18.48 -71.01
C PRO A 2 5.07 17.91 -69.63
N SER A 3 4.84 16.60 -69.71
CA SER A 3 4.86 15.51 -68.72
C SER A 3 5.22 15.79 -67.25
N SER A 4 4.27 15.39 -66.40
CA SER A 4 4.41 15.07 -64.98
C SER A 4 5.15 13.73 -64.77
N SER A 5 6.22 13.73 -63.97
CA SER A 5 6.77 12.54 -63.32
C SER A 5 6.27 12.51 -61.86
N PRO A 6 5.70 11.41 -61.35
CA PRO A 6 5.32 11.33 -59.95
C PRO A 6 6.55 11.04 -59.08
N ARG A 7 6.84 11.91 -58.12
CA ARG A 7 7.78 11.60 -57.02
C ARG A 7 7.09 10.61 -56.08
N LEU A 8 7.63 9.41 -55.98
CA LEU A 8 7.31 8.43 -54.95
C LEU A 8 7.62 9.03 -53.57
N GLY A 9 6.60 9.40 -52.82
CA GLY A 9 6.71 9.76 -51.41
C GLY A 9 6.86 8.51 -50.55
N ASN A 10 8.09 8.17 -50.16
CA ASN A 10 8.33 7.25 -49.07
C ASN A 10 8.17 8.00 -47.74
N GLY A 11 6.95 7.94 -47.19
CA GLY A 11 6.60 8.48 -45.88
C GLY A 11 5.75 7.50 -45.09
N GLY A 12 6.23 6.27 -44.89
CA GLY A 12 5.63 5.35 -43.92
C GLY A 12 5.92 5.82 -42.49
N PRO A 13 5.00 5.65 -41.53
CA PRO A 13 5.24 6.01 -40.14
C PRO A 13 6.38 5.16 -39.59
N SER A 14 7.44 5.80 -39.12
CA SER A 14 8.53 5.19 -38.36
C SER A 14 7.96 4.45 -37.15
N THR A 15 7.82 3.13 -37.25
CA THR A 15 7.55 2.26 -36.11
C THR A 15 8.85 2.17 -35.30
N ARG A 16 9.07 3.10 -34.36
CA ARG A 16 10.13 2.94 -33.37
C ARG A 16 9.84 1.67 -32.57
N HIS A 17 10.60 0.62 -32.82
CA HIS A 17 10.62 -0.57 -31.98
C HIS A 17 10.99 -0.12 -30.56
N ARG A 18 10.05 -0.26 -29.63
CA ARG A 18 10.24 0.13 -28.23
C ARG A 18 10.93 -1.05 -27.54
N THR A 19 12.11 -0.83 -26.97
CA THR A 19 12.83 -1.88 -26.26
C THR A 19 12.06 -2.29 -25.00
N PRO A 20 11.90 -3.60 -24.73
CA PRO A 20 11.33 -4.08 -23.48
C PRO A 20 12.08 -3.50 -22.28
N THR A 21 11.35 -3.17 -21.23
CA THR A 21 11.86 -2.61 -19.98
C THR A 21 11.66 -3.63 -18.87
N THR A 22 12.74 -4.14 -18.28
CA THR A 22 12.66 -5.01 -17.10
C THR A 22 12.81 -4.17 -15.83
N VAL A 23 11.92 -4.38 -14.86
CA VAL A 23 11.94 -3.70 -13.56
C VAL A 23 11.98 -4.76 -12.46
N TYR A 24 13.10 -4.83 -11.74
CA TYR A 24 13.22 -5.67 -10.56
C TYR A 24 12.73 -4.92 -9.33
N ILE A 25 11.77 -5.49 -8.61
CA ILE A 25 11.27 -4.96 -7.32
C ILE A 25 11.57 -5.96 -6.21
N LEU A 26 12.32 -5.54 -5.20
CA LEU A 26 12.82 -6.42 -4.16
C LEU A 26 11.96 -6.36 -2.89
N THR A 27 11.07 -7.33 -2.72
CA THR A 27 10.12 -7.39 -1.59
C THR A 27 10.38 -8.54 -0.61
N ALA A 28 11.42 -9.34 -0.82
CA ALA A 28 11.61 -10.60 -0.11
C ALA A 28 11.95 -10.46 1.40
N GLY A 29 12.64 -9.39 1.78
CA GLY A 29 13.22 -9.25 3.12
C GLY A 29 12.22 -8.96 4.24
N ARG A 30 12.59 -9.36 5.47
CA ARG A 30 11.86 -9.01 6.70
C ARG A 30 12.14 -7.58 7.13
N SER A 31 11.31 -7.04 8.03
CA SER A 31 11.58 -5.74 8.67
C SER A 31 11.25 -5.79 10.16
N PRO A 32 12.09 -6.49 10.98
CA PRO A 32 11.84 -6.65 12.41
C PRO A 32 11.76 -5.32 13.17
N ALA A 33 12.46 -4.29 12.69
CA ALA A 33 12.45 -2.95 13.28
C ALA A 33 11.04 -2.34 13.33
N LEU A 34 10.18 -2.63 12.34
CA LEU A 34 8.80 -2.13 12.25
C LEU A 34 7.83 -2.82 13.22
N GLY A 35 8.32 -3.77 14.03
CA GLY A 35 7.57 -4.41 15.11
C GLY A 35 6.20 -4.90 14.65
N PRO A 36 5.10 -4.47 15.30
CA PRO A 36 3.76 -5.01 15.05
C PRO A 36 3.23 -4.74 13.64
N PHE A 37 3.78 -3.76 12.91
CA PHE A 37 3.34 -3.45 11.54
C PHE A 37 3.78 -4.51 10.52
N CYS A 38 4.82 -5.29 10.82
CA CYS A 38 5.39 -6.26 9.89
C CYS A 38 5.59 -7.65 10.51
N THR A 39 4.91 -7.97 11.61
CA THR A 39 4.98 -9.31 12.25
C THR A 39 4.52 -10.42 11.29
N ASN A 40 3.37 -10.22 10.64
CA ASN A 40 2.77 -11.13 9.67
C ASN A 40 2.38 -10.39 8.38
N TYR A 41 3.12 -9.32 8.05
CA TYR A 41 2.82 -8.46 6.92
C TYR A 41 4.08 -7.94 6.24
N ASN A 42 4.10 -7.99 4.91
CA ASN A 42 5.26 -7.55 4.14
C ASN A 42 5.35 -6.02 4.12
N LYS A 43 6.53 -5.45 4.39
CA LYS A 43 6.74 -4.00 4.43
C LYS A 43 6.34 -3.26 3.14
N SER A 44 6.51 -3.90 1.98
CA SER A 44 6.11 -3.31 0.70
C SER A 44 4.59 -3.17 0.56
N LEU A 45 3.81 -3.81 1.43
CA LEU A 45 2.35 -3.71 1.44
C LEU A 45 1.83 -2.66 2.43
N LEU A 46 2.72 -2.03 3.21
CA LEU A 46 2.30 -1.00 4.17
C LEU A 46 1.54 0.14 3.48
N PRO A 47 0.41 0.59 4.07
CA PRO A 47 -0.40 1.64 3.50
C PRO A 47 0.19 3.03 3.75
N VAL A 48 0.35 3.81 2.69
CA VAL A 48 0.64 5.25 2.74
C VAL A 48 -0.39 5.98 1.88
N GLY A 49 -1.16 6.90 2.48
CA GLY A 49 -2.21 7.64 1.78
C GLY A 49 -3.27 6.74 1.10
N GLY A 50 -3.60 5.60 1.73
CA GLY A 50 -4.53 4.62 1.18
C GLY A 50 -3.98 3.84 -0.03
N LYS A 51 -2.68 3.85 -0.28
CA LYS A 51 -2.01 3.07 -1.34
C LYS A 51 -0.94 2.18 -0.71
N ALA A 52 -0.77 0.94 -1.17
CA ALA A 52 0.38 0.15 -0.71
C ALA A 52 1.65 0.71 -1.31
N VAL A 53 2.77 0.64 -0.58
CA VAL A 53 4.09 1.07 -1.08
C VAL A 53 4.41 0.39 -2.41
N LEU A 54 4.15 -0.90 -2.55
CA LEU A 54 4.34 -1.68 -3.78
C LEU A 54 3.55 -1.09 -4.96
N SER A 55 2.33 -0.60 -4.72
CA SER A 55 1.56 0.10 -5.76
C SER A 55 2.22 1.42 -6.17
N LEU A 56 2.84 2.14 -5.25
CA LEU A 56 3.59 3.36 -5.56
C LEU A 56 4.84 3.04 -6.37
N LEU A 57 5.56 1.97 -6.04
CA LEU A 57 6.73 1.50 -6.79
C LEU A 57 6.36 1.12 -8.23
N ILE A 58 5.31 0.32 -8.42
CA ILE A 58 4.84 -0.09 -9.76
C ILE A 58 4.44 1.13 -10.61
N ARG A 59 3.87 2.17 -9.98
CA ARG A 59 3.47 3.42 -10.67
C ARG A 59 4.64 4.28 -11.15
N LEU A 60 5.85 4.08 -10.63
CA LEU A 60 7.05 4.78 -11.14
C LEU A 60 7.33 4.41 -12.61
N PHE A 61 6.83 3.27 -13.07
CA PHE A 61 7.12 2.71 -14.39
C PHE A 61 5.89 2.67 -15.29
N PRO A 62 6.10 2.62 -16.62
CA PRO A 62 5.03 2.28 -17.53
C PRO A 62 4.33 0.97 -17.17
N GLN A 63 3.00 1.02 -17.05
CA GLN A 63 2.14 -0.17 -16.99
C GLN A 63 1.60 -0.48 -18.38
N ASP A 64 2.51 -0.66 -19.35
CA ASP A 64 2.16 -1.03 -20.71
C ASP A 64 2.87 -2.34 -21.08
N ARG A 65 2.45 -2.99 -22.17
CA ARG A 65 2.94 -4.31 -22.59
C ARG A 65 4.45 -4.42 -22.85
N TRP A 66 5.18 -3.31 -22.80
CA TRP A 66 6.64 -3.27 -22.98
C TRP A 66 7.39 -3.26 -21.65
N THR A 67 6.70 -3.18 -20.51
CA THR A 67 7.32 -3.27 -19.19
C THR A 67 7.00 -4.59 -18.55
N LYS A 68 8.05 -5.31 -18.18
CA LYS A 68 7.98 -6.53 -17.37
C LYS A 68 8.47 -6.25 -15.97
N PHE A 69 7.65 -6.56 -14.99
CA PHE A 69 8.00 -6.51 -13.58
C PHE A 69 8.49 -7.89 -13.13
N VAL A 70 9.60 -7.92 -12.40
CA VAL A 70 10.11 -9.13 -11.75
C VAL A 70 10.19 -8.83 -10.26
N ILE A 71 9.32 -9.47 -9.48
CA ILE A 71 9.16 -9.17 -8.06
C ILE A 71 9.79 -10.31 -7.25
N ALA A 72 10.85 -9.99 -6.50
CA ALA A 72 11.45 -10.93 -5.55
C ALA A 72 10.53 -11.07 -4.34
N THR A 73 10.08 -12.27 -4.05
CA THR A 73 9.19 -12.61 -2.93
C THR A 73 9.91 -13.52 -1.93
N GLY A 74 9.54 -13.44 -0.65
CA GLY A 74 10.18 -14.18 0.44
C GLY A 74 9.29 -14.19 1.66
N PHE A 75 9.61 -13.37 2.65
CA PHE A 75 8.73 -13.15 3.80
C PHE A 75 7.32 -12.71 3.35
N GLU A 76 6.30 -13.45 3.77
CA GLU A 76 4.90 -13.21 3.39
C GLU A 76 4.66 -13.17 1.87
N ALA A 77 5.41 -13.98 1.11
CA ALA A 77 5.38 -14.04 -0.36
C ALA A 77 3.97 -14.14 -0.94
N GLN A 78 3.11 -15.00 -0.38
CA GLN A 78 1.76 -15.19 -0.91
C GLN A 78 0.91 -13.92 -0.80
N LYS A 79 1.01 -13.18 0.31
CA LYS A 79 0.31 -11.90 0.48
C LYS A 79 0.74 -10.86 -0.54
N VAL A 80 2.04 -10.84 -0.92
CA VAL A 80 2.54 -9.96 -1.98
C VAL A 80 1.94 -10.35 -3.34
N LYS A 81 1.95 -11.64 -3.68
CA LYS A 81 1.38 -12.16 -4.93
C LYS A 81 -0.13 -11.86 -5.03
N ASP A 82 -0.87 -12.19 -3.98
CA ASP A 82 -2.32 -11.98 -3.88
C ASP A 82 -2.69 -10.50 -4.03
N TYR A 83 -1.93 -9.62 -3.36
CA TYR A 83 -2.11 -8.18 -3.49
C TYR A 83 -1.93 -7.70 -4.93
N VAL A 84 -0.84 -8.09 -5.59
CA VAL A 84 -0.56 -7.68 -6.97
C VAL A 84 -1.64 -8.18 -7.92
N HIS A 85 -2.12 -9.42 -7.78
CA HIS A 85 -3.23 -9.94 -8.58
C HIS A 85 -4.56 -9.21 -8.34
N CYS A 86 -4.78 -8.68 -7.13
CA CYS A 86 -5.95 -7.86 -6.81
C CYS A 86 -5.83 -6.41 -7.33
N ALA A 87 -4.66 -5.81 -7.17
CA ALA A 87 -4.43 -4.38 -7.37
C ALA A 87 -3.93 -4.00 -8.76
N HIS A 88 -3.16 -4.88 -9.41
CA HIS A 88 -2.48 -4.64 -10.69
C HIS A 88 -2.70 -5.80 -11.66
N PRO A 89 -3.95 -6.14 -12.01
CA PRO A 89 -4.23 -7.35 -12.79
C PRO A 89 -3.73 -7.32 -14.23
N ASN A 90 -3.32 -6.15 -14.73
CA ASN A 90 -2.98 -5.94 -16.14
C ASN A 90 -1.48 -5.69 -16.38
N ILE A 91 -0.63 -5.83 -15.34
CA ILE A 91 0.83 -5.72 -15.52
C ILE A 91 1.40 -7.08 -15.94
N ASP A 92 2.45 -7.06 -16.76
CA ASP A 92 3.28 -8.24 -16.98
C ASP A 92 4.21 -8.41 -15.78
N VAL A 93 3.96 -9.44 -14.97
CA VAL A 93 4.69 -9.68 -13.72
C VAL A 93 5.14 -11.14 -13.61
N THR A 94 6.39 -11.32 -13.19
CA THR A 94 6.96 -12.61 -12.79
C THR A 94 7.36 -12.52 -11.32
N PHE A 95 6.92 -13.49 -10.51
CA PHE A 95 7.35 -13.59 -9.11
C PHE A 95 8.50 -14.58 -8.98
N VAL A 96 9.48 -14.23 -8.16
CA VAL A 96 10.65 -15.08 -7.89
C VAL A 96 10.74 -15.29 -6.40
N ASP A 97 10.42 -16.50 -5.95
CA ASP A 97 10.54 -16.87 -4.54
C ASP A 97 12.02 -17.04 -4.19
N VAL A 98 12.53 -16.18 -3.31
CA VAL A 98 13.89 -16.19 -2.78
C VAL A 98 13.90 -17.11 -1.56
N PRO A 99 14.51 -18.30 -1.62
CA PRO A 99 14.42 -19.27 -0.53
C PRO A 99 15.10 -18.79 0.76
N ASN A 100 16.25 -18.12 0.62
CA ASN A 100 17.02 -17.57 1.74
C ASN A 100 16.93 -16.03 1.76
N TYR A 101 15.89 -15.51 2.39
CA TYR A 101 15.64 -14.06 2.48
C TYR A 101 16.04 -13.42 3.83
N ASP A 102 16.30 -14.22 4.89
CA ASP A 102 16.68 -13.73 6.22
C ASP A 102 17.83 -14.50 6.91
N GLY A 103 18.35 -15.57 6.29
CA GLY A 103 19.44 -16.37 6.84
C GLY A 103 20.85 -15.90 6.45
N PRO A 104 21.91 -16.59 6.92
CA PRO A 104 23.29 -16.32 6.51
C PRO A 104 23.46 -16.36 4.98
N GLY A 105 24.20 -15.41 4.41
CA GLY A 105 24.38 -15.29 2.95
C GLY A 105 23.19 -14.68 2.19
N SER A 106 22.08 -14.38 2.87
CA SER A 106 20.95 -13.64 2.30
C SER A 106 21.29 -12.17 2.05
N GLY A 107 20.34 -11.42 1.49
CA GLY A 107 20.45 -9.97 1.30
C GLY A 107 19.73 -9.46 0.06
N PRO A 108 19.66 -8.14 -0.11
CA PRO A 108 19.12 -7.52 -1.31
C PRO A 108 19.90 -7.90 -2.57
N GLY A 109 21.23 -8.13 -2.47
CA GLY A 109 22.05 -8.58 -3.60
C GLY A 109 21.67 -10.00 -4.07
N ALA A 110 21.59 -10.96 -3.14
CA ALA A 110 21.16 -12.32 -3.43
C ALA A 110 19.71 -12.37 -3.97
N SER A 111 18.81 -11.54 -3.42
CA SER A 111 17.42 -11.45 -3.91
C SER A 111 17.35 -10.97 -5.36
N LEU A 112 18.16 -9.97 -5.72
CA LEU A 112 18.25 -9.46 -7.09
C LEU A 112 18.89 -10.49 -8.02
N LEU A 113 19.94 -11.17 -7.58
CA LEU A 113 20.60 -12.21 -8.39
C LEU A 113 19.67 -13.40 -8.66
N ALA A 114 18.86 -13.82 -7.68
CA ALA A 114 17.83 -14.84 -7.89
C ALA A 114 16.85 -14.44 -9.00
N CYS A 115 16.52 -13.15 -9.10
CA CYS A 115 15.64 -12.63 -10.14
C CYS A 115 16.28 -12.59 -11.53
N LYS A 116 17.60 -12.41 -11.63
CA LYS A 116 18.33 -12.48 -12.90
C LYS A 116 17.98 -13.78 -13.62
N ASN A 117 18.17 -14.91 -12.95
CA ASN A 117 18.00 -16.25 -13.52
C ASN A 117 16.57 -16.51 -14.03
N ALA A 118 15.55 -15.87 -13.44
CA ALA A 118 14.15 -16.00 -13.87
C ALA A 118 13.77 -15.09 -15.05
N ALA A 119 14.47 -13.97 -15.25
CA ALA A 119 14.14 -12.96 -16.26
C ALA A 119 14.84 -13.16 -17.61
N VAL A 120 15.97 -13.89 -17.63
CA VAL A 120 16.83 -14.15 -18.80
C VAL A 120 16.06 -14.78 -19.97
N ALA A 121 15.02 -15.57 -19.70
CA ALA A 121 14.20 -16.22 -20.73
C ALA A 121 13.46 -15.26 -21.68
N THR A 122 13.35 -13.96 -21.36
CA THR A 122 12.49 -13.00 -22.10
C THR A 122 13.21 -11.79 -22.71
N ALA A 123 14.38 -11.40 -22.20
CA ALA A 123 15.06 -10.17 -22.62
C ALA A 123 16.53 -10.37 -23.03
N GLY A 124 17.12 -11.55 -22.77
CA GLY A 124 18.56 -11.77 -22.91
C GLY A 124 19.36 -11.21 -21.72
N GLU A 125 20.50 -11.83 -21.42
CA GLU A 125 21.32 -11.56 -20.23
C GLU A 125 21.89 -10.13 -20.18
N THR A 126 22.11 -9.54 -21.35
CA THR A 126 22.77 -8.23 -21.52
C THR A 126 21.80 -7.05 -21.53
N SER A 127 20.49 -7.30 -21.43
CA SER A 127 19.47 -6.26 -21.52
C SER A 127 19.48 -5.30 -20.33
N PRO A 128 19.29 -4.00 -20.56
CA PRO A 128 19.26 -3.01 -19.49
C PRO A 128 18.01 -3.14 -18.62
N PHE A 129 18.10 -2.77 -17.35
CA PHE A 129 17.02 -2.96 -16.39
C PHE A 129 16.99 -1.90 -15.28
N TYR A 130 15.87 -1.85 -14.58
CA TYR A 130 15.70 -1.05 -13.37
C TYR A 130 15.77 -1.93 -12.12
N ILE A 131 16.30 -1.36 -11.04
CA ILE A 131 16.30 -1.93 -9.69
C ILE A 131 15.50 -1.01 -8.79
N VAL A 132 14.61 -1.59 -7.98
CA VAL A 132 13.80 -0.88 -7.00
C VAL A 132 13.73 -1.69 -5.71
N VAL A 133 14.06 -1.08 -4.58
CA VAL A 133 13.90 -1.69 -3.26
C VAL A 133 12.44 -1.55 -2.77
N GLY A 134 11.93 -2.57 -2.06
CA GLY A 134 10.53 -2.68 -1.65
C GLY A 134 10.06 -1.69 -0.58
N ASP A 135 10.99 -0.93 0.03
CA ASP A 135 10.77 0.13 1.02
C ASP A 135 11.01 1.54 0.47
N LEU A 136 11.17 1.71 -0.83
CA LEU A 136 11.32 3.04 -1.38
C LEU A 136 9.99 3.81 -1.32
N PHE A 137 9.98 4.93 -0.60
CA PHE A 137 8.95 5.95 -0.73
C PHE A 137 9.55 7.27 -1.22
N ILE A 138 9.05 7.78 -2.34
CA ILE A 138 9.42 9.09 -2.89
C ILE A 138 8.17 9.97 -2.80
N SER A 139 8.21 11.02 -1.98
CA SER A 139 7.10 11.97 -1.93
C SER A 139 7.08 12.84 -3.22
N ASN A 140 5.92 13.42 -3.55
CA ASN A 140 5.75 14.30 -4.70
C ASN A 140 5.89 13.66 -6.09
N VAL A 141 5.58 12.36 -6.23
CA VAL A 141 5.13 11.83 -7.52
C VAL A 141 3.67 12.26 -7.66
N LYS A 142 3.38 13.40 -8.33
CA LYS A 142 1.99 13.71 -8.74
C LYS A 142 1.41 12.49 -9.46
N GLU A 143 0.08 12.29 -9.44
CA GLU A 143 -0.57 11.11 -10.06
C GLU A 143 -0.21 10.89 -11.55
N ASP A 144 0.44 11.87 -12.18
CA ASP A 144 0.98 11.85 -13.54
C ASP A 144 2.52 11.80 -13.68
N GLY A 145 3.28 11.51 -12.62
CA GLY A 145 4.71 11.20 -12.71
C GLY A 145 5.67 12.39 -12.87
N MET A 146 5.27 13.61 -12.50
CA MET A 146 6.17 14.78 -12.49
C MET A 146 6.64 15.09 -11.06
N ALA A 147 7.96 15.11 -10.86
CA ALA A 147 8.59 15.84 -9.77
C ALA A 147 8.73 17.31 -10.19
N THR A 148 7.96 18.22 -9.60
CA THR A 148 8.19 19.66 -9.74
C THR A 148 8.28 20.32 -8.38
N ALA A 149 9.27 21.20 -8.25
CA ALA A 149 9.51 22.09 -7.14
C ALA A 149 8.40 23.13 -7.00
N SER A 150 7.28 22.80 -6.36
CA SER A 150 6.31 23.79 -5.90
C SER A 150 5.28 23.10 -5.03
N TRP A 151 5.29 23.45 -3.75
CA TRP A 151 4.29 23.04 -2.77
C TRP A 151 2.92 23.57 -3.18
N SER A 152 1.96 22.67 -3.28
CA SER A 152 0.56 22.96 -3.04
C SER A 152 0.06 21.75 -2.29
N VAL A 153 0.00 21.89 -0.97
CA VAL A 153 -0.65 20.96 -0.06
C VAL A 153 -2.01 20.58 -0.67
N MET A 154 -2.22 19.30 -0.96
CA MET A 154 -3.58 18.79 -1.16
C MET A 154 -4.36 19.15 0.09
N GLN A 155 -5.38 19.99 -0.08
CA GLN A 155 -6.23 20.41 1.02
C GLN A 155 -7.06 19.19 1.46
N PRO A 156 -7.40 19.07 2.75
CA PRO A 156 -8.28 18.00 3.25
C PRO A 156 -9.64 17.88 2.54
N SER A 157 -10.02 18.86 1.71
CA SER A 157 -11.18 18.83 0.83
C SER A 157 -11.12 17.76 -0.27
N ASP A 158 -9.94 17.27 -0.63
CA ASP A 158 -9.78 16.30 -1.73
C ASP A 158 -10.07 14.84 -1.29
N LEU A 159 -10.16 14.59 0.02
CA LEU A 159 -10.55 13.29 0.58
C LEU A 159 -12.07 13.14 0.74
N PHE A 160 -12.83 14.14 0.28
CA PHE A 160 -14.18 14.39 0.75
C PHE A 160 -14.97 15.31 -0.20
N PRO A 161 -15.62 14.80 -1.26
CA PRO A 161 -16.46 15.63 -2.13
C PRO A 161 -17.71 16.08 -1.36
N GLY A 162 -17.95 17.39 -1.27
CA GLY A 162 -19.14 17.94 -0.65
C GLY A 162 -18.91 19.29 0.01
N GLY A 163 -19.13 20.37 -0.75
CA GLY A 163 -19.23 21.76 -0.28
C GLY A 163 -19.64 22.67 -1.45
N PRO A 164 -20.73 23.46 -1.34
CA PRO A 164 -21.42 24.03 -2.50
C PRO A 164 -20.85 25.37 -2.94
N GLY A 165 -20.84 25.61 -4.26
CA GLY A 165 -20.86 26.96 -4.81
C GLY A 165 -19.82 27.24 -5.90
N ALA A 166 -20.16 26.92 -7.16
CA ALA A 166 -19.98 27.82 -8.29
C ALA A 166 -20.65 27.19 -9.52
N ARG A 167 -21.71 27.84 -10.00
CA ARG A 167 -22.35 27.53 -11.27
C ARG A 167 -21.57 28.13 -12.44
N ASP A 168 -21.85 27.54 -13.59
CA ASP A 168 -21.82 28.08 -14.95
C ASP A 168 -20.53 27.98 -15.79
N GLY A 169 -20.57 26.98 -16.68
CA GLY A 169 -20.54 27.23 -18.13
C GLY A 169 -19.18 27.38 -18.80
N ALA A 170 -18.69 26.33 -19.47
CA ALA A 170 -18.00 26.42 -20.76
C ALA A 170 -17.62 25.03 -21.34
N THR A 171 -18.26 24.71 -22.46
CA THR A 171 -17.73 24.00 -23.64
C THR A 171 -16.79 22.79 -23.50
N VAL A 172 -17.32 21.67 -23.97
CA VAL A 172 -16.64 20.54 -24.61
C VAL A 172 -15.56 21.02 -25.59
N GLY A 173 -14.31 20.55 -25.41
CA GLY A 173 -13.30 20.59 -26.47
C GLY A 173 -11.89 20.96 -26.05
N ALA A 174 -11.13 20.01 -25.48
CA ALA A 174 -9.68 19.93 -25.67
C ALA A 174 -9.19 18.54 -25.22
N ARG A 175 -8.77 17.70 -26.17
CA ARG A 175 -7.90 16.55 -25.85
C ARG A 175 -6.59 17.10 -25.29
N PRO A 176 -6.13 16.71 -24.09
CA PRO A 176 -4.78 17.03 -23.69
C PRO A 176 -3.83 16.20 -24.55
N SER A 177 -3.09 16.87 -25.42
CA SER A 177 -1.98 16.29 -26.16
C SER A 177 -0.96 15.73 -25.16
N GLY A 178 -0.97 14.41 -24.99
CA GLY A 178 -0.12 13.71 -24.05
C GLY A 178 1.34 13.83 -24.43
N HIS A 179 2.12 14.51 -23.60
CA HIS A 179 3.57 14.33 -23.50
C HIS A 179 3.88 13.92 -22.05
N ARG A 180 3.60 12.64 -21.73
CA ARG A 180 4.05 11.99 -20.48
C ARG A 180 5.59 11.95 -20.48
N LYS A 181 6.24 12.85 -19.76
CA LYS A 181 7.66 12.68 -19.44
C LYS A 181 7.78 11.76 -18.21
N ARG A 182 7.81 10.45 -18.47
CA ARG A 182 8.22 9.42 -17.50
C ARG A 182 9.71 9.59 -17.15
N VAL A 183 10.18 8.82 -16.14
CA VAL A 183 11.57 8.60 -15.71
C VAL A 183 12.61 9.08 -16.75
N PRO A 184 13.59 9.92 -16.38
CA PRO A 184 14.39 10.67 -17.35
C PRO A 184 15.11 9.76 -18.34
N ALA A 185 15.21 10.20 -19.59
CA ALA A 185 15.74 9.46 -20.74
C ALA A 185 16.96 8.57 -20.38
N ASN A 186 16.86 7.29 -20.76
CA ASN A 186 17.77 6.20 -20.40
C ASN A 186 19.01 6.19 -21.31
N SER A 187 19.97 7.08 -21.05
CA SER A 187 21.19 7.19 -21.89
C SER A 187 22.48 6.69 -21.24
N CYS A 188 22.47 6.34 -19.96
CA CYS A 188 23.64 5.89 -19.18
C CYS A 188 23.20 5.09 -17.94
N ASN A 189 24.13 4.40 -17.25
CA ASN A 189 23.88 3.85 -15.92
C ASN A 189 23.61 4.98 -14.93
N TRP A 190 22.63 4.81 -14.05
CA TRP A 190 22.39 5.81 -13.02
C TRP A 190 21.77 5.22 -11.75
N VAL A 191 22.04 5.91 -10.65
CA VAL A 191 21.46 5.68 -9.33
C VAL A 191 20.68 6.90 -8.89
N ALA A 192 19.51 6.69 -8.29
CA ALA A 192 18.76 7.75 -7.65
C ALA A 192 19.36 8.03 -6.28
N THR A 193 19.61 9.30 -5.99
CA THR A 193 20.29 9.71 -4.76
C THR A 193 19.57 10.86 -4.08
N GLN A 194 19.82 11.04 -2.79
CA GLN A 194 19.46 12.24 -2.04
C GLN A 194 20.63 12.65 -1.14
N PHE A 195 20.84 13.95 -0.98
CA PHE A 195 21.74 14.46 0.04
C PHE A 195 21.11 14.24 1.42
N VAL A 196 21.78 13.48 2.29
CA VAL A 196 21.39 13.38 3.70
C VAL A 196 22.36 14.17 4.59
N SER A 197 22.05 14.28 5.88
CA SER A 197 23.01 14.81 6.84
C SER A 197 24.21 13.86 6.97
N PRO A 198 25.45 14.37 7.09
CA PRO A 198 26.59 13.53 7.45
C PRO A 198 26.34 12.69 8.71
N PHE A 199 25.63 13.26 9.68
CA PHE A 199 25.18 12.55 10.86
C PHE A 199 24.07 11.55 10.48
N GLY A 200 24.37 10.24 10.58
CA GLY A 200 23.45 9.16 10.23
C GLY A 200 23.60 8.62 8.80
N SER A 201 24.50 9.19 7.99
CA SER A 201 24.79 8.71 6.62
C SER A 201 25.36 7.28 6.58
N ASP A 202 26.00 6.83 7.67
CA ASP A 202 26.53 5.47 7.85
C ASP A 202 25.45 4.37 7.84
N LYS A 203 24.17 4.73 7.92
CA LYS A 203 23.06 3.80 7.77
C LYS A 203 22.83 3.37 6.33
N TYR A 204 23.28 4.16 5.37
CA TYR A 204 22.94 4.03 3.95
C TYR A 204 24.16 3.69 3.09
N CYS A 205 23.89 3.28 1.84
CA CYS A 205 24.92 3.28 0.81
C CYS A 205 25.12 4.69 0.30
N ASN A 206 26.36 5.19 0.37
CA ASN A 206 26.71 6.54 -0.07
C ASN A 206 27.55 6.50 -1.34
N PHE A 207 27.52 7.60 -2.09
CA PHE A 207 28.33 7.78 -3.28
C PHE A 207 29.13 9.08 -3.15
N ALA A 208 30.44 8.99 -3.38
CA ALA A 208 31.28 10.15 -3.60
C ALA A 208 30.99 10.70 -4.99
N LEU A 209 30.62 11.98 -5.08
CA LEU A 209 30.22 12.61 -6.33
C LEU A 209 31.34 13.52 -6.87
N GLY A 210 31.52 13.46 -8.18
CA GLY A 210 32.35 14.37 -8.96
C GLY A 210 31.50 15.35 -9.77
N GLU A 211 32.12 15.99 -10.77
CA GLU A 211 31.46 16.98 -11.60
C GLU A 211 30.22 16.42 -12.32
N LYS A 212 29.17 17.25 -12.40
CA LYS A 212 27.91 16.92 -13.08
C LYS A 212 27.27 15.61 -12.60
N GLY A 213 27.51 15.23 -11.34
CA GLY A 213 26.93 14.04 -10.71
C GLY A 213 27.55 12.73 -11.18
N SER A 214 28.79 12.70 -11.67
CA SER A 214 29.52 11.44 -11.82
C SER A 214 29.72 10.78 -10.46
N VAL A 215 29.42 9.50 -10.33
CA VAL A 215 29.82 8.72 -9.16
C VAL A 215 31.27 8.34 -9.32
N LEU A 216 32.11 8.73 -8.36
CA LEU A 216 33.54 8.43 -8.35
C LEU A 216 33.84 7.18 -7.52
N GLN A 217 33.09 6.98 -6.44
CA GLN A 217 33.32 5.89 -5.49
C GLN A 217 32.02 5.53 -4.76
N VAL A 218 31.84 4.25 -4.46
CA VAL A 218 30.83 3.77 -3.51
C VAL A 218 31.41 3.77 -2.09
N LYS A 219 30.64 4.30 -1.15
CA LYS A 219 30.96 4.39 0.28
C LYS A 219 29.84 3.71 1.07
N ASN A 220 29.80 2.38 1.06
CA ASN A 220 28.73 1.63 1.69
C ASN A 220 28.82 1.70 3.22
N ARG A 221 27.77 2.18 3.90
CA ARG A 221 27.66 2.30 5.36
C ARG A 221 28.81 3.05 6.03
N GLN A 222 29.32 4.09 5.35
CA GLN A 222 30.39 4.94 5.83
C GLN A 222 29.90 6.38 5.92
N ILE A 223 30.31 7.10 6.97
CA ILE A 223 30.04 8.54 7.09
C ILE A 223 30.66 9.28 5.91
N TYR A 224 29.95 10.29 5.39
CA TYR A 224 30.48 11.14 4.32
C TYR A 224 31.85 11.74 4.67
N GLY A 225 32.67 11.91 3.62
CA GLY A 225 33.87 12.75 3.73
C GLY A 225 33.58 14.23 3.42
N SER A 226 32.45 14.53 2.76
CA SER A 226 32.10 15.86 2.27
C SER A 226 30.57 16.05 2.17
N TYR A 227 30.09 17.30 2.23
CA TYR A 227 28.66 17.64 1.99
C TYR A 227 28.19 17.41 0.53
N GLN A 228 29.07 16.96 -0.36
CA GLN A 228 28.75 16.68 -1.76
C GLN A 228 28.44 15.20 -2.01
N ASP A 229 28.69 14.34 -1.03
CA ASP A 229 28.34 12.91 -1.10
C ASP A 229 26.80 12.75 -0.97
N ALA A 230 26.24 11.72 -1.59
CA ALA A 230 24.80 11.49 -1.55
C ALA A 230 24.46 10.02 -1.29
N SER A 231 23.35 9.78 -0.61
CA SER A 231 22.88 8.42 -0.30
C SER A 231 22.03 7.86 -1.42
N TRP A 232 22.18 6.56 -1.67
CA TRP A 232 21.33 5.80 -2.57
C TRP A 232 19.94 5.62 -1.96
N ILE A 233 18.90 5.98 -2.70
CA ILE A 233 17.52 5.83 -2.24
C ILE A 233 16.89 4.49 -2.67
N GLY A 234 17.67 3.59 -3.28
CA GLY A 234 17.18 2.26 -3.66
C GLY A 234 16.45 2.20 -5.01
N LEU A 235 16.65 3.19 -5.89
CA LEU A 235 16.25 3.16 -7.30
C LEU A 235 17.48 3.30 -8.20
N ALA A 236 17.58 2.49 -9.25
CA ALA A 236 18.68 2.56 -10.21
C ALA A 236 18.24 2.07 -11.60
N TYR A 237 19.01 2.45 -12.61
CA TYR A 237 18.96 1.91 -13.96
C TYR A 237 20.36 1.44 -14.37
N VAL A 238 20.44 0.19 -14.79
CA VAL A 238 21.66 -0.47 -15.23
C VAL A 238 21.56 -0.63 -16.74
N GLN A 239 22.39 0.10 -17.47
CA GLN A 239 22.54 -0.04 -18.92
C GLN A 239 23.52 -1.15 -19.27
N ASN A 240 24.65 -1.22 -18.57
CA ASN A 240 25.70 -2.23 -18.77
C ASN A 240 25.46 -3.41 -17.82
N ALA A 241 24.45 -4.21 -18.14
CA ALA A 241 23.99 -5.33 -17.32
C ALA A 241 25.08 -6.36 -17.02
N ASP A 242 25.90 -6.72 -18.01
CA ASP A 242 26.92 -7.78 -17.88
C ASP A 242 27.93 -7.47 -16.77
N ALA A 243 28.49 -6.26 -16.80
CA ALA A 243 29.44 -5.81 -15.79
C ALA A 243 28.79 -5.78 -14.40
N PHE A 244 27.57 -5.24 -14.30
CA PHE A 244 26.83 -5.21 -13.04
C PHE A 244 26.63 -6.62 -12.45
N TRP A 245 26.23 -7.57 -13.30
CA TRP A 245 25.97 -8.93 -12.85
C TRP A 245 27.22 -9.65 -12.40
N VAL A 246 28.37 -9.47 -13.06
CA VAL A 246 29.64 -10.06 -12.62
C VAL A 246 30.00 -9.61 -11.21
N GLY A 247 29.88 -8.31 -10.91
CA GLY A 247 30.11 -7.77 -9.58
C GLY A 247 29.16 -8.37 -8.53
N LEU A 248 27.87 -8.46 -8.87
CA LEU A 248 26.86 -9.00 -7.97
C LEU A 248 27.04 -10.50 -7.71
N GLU A 249 27.35 -11.29 -8.74
CA GLU A 249 27.62 -12.73 -8.63
C GLU A 249 28.83 -13.00 -7.75
N THR A 250 29.90 -12.24 -7.94
CA THR A 250 31.12 -12.33 -7.13
C THR A 250 30.82 -12.06 -5.66
N GLU A 251 30.07 -10.99 -5.37
CA GLU A 251 29.68 -10.66 -3.99
C GLU A 251 28.79 -11.74 -3.37
N VAL A 252 27.77 -12.20 -4.07
CA VAL A 252 26.85 -13.22 -3.55
C VAL A 252 27.61 -14.53 -3.29
N ALA A 253 28.46 -14.97 -4.21
CA ALA A 253 29.28 -16.16 -4.03
C ALA A 253 30.19 -16.05 -2.79
N ARG A 254 30.87 -14.91 -2.63
CA ARG A 254 31.71 -14.61 -1.48
C ARG A 254 30.92 -14.64 -0.16
N LYS A 255 29.71 -14.09 -0.13
CA LYS A 255 28.84 -14.11 1.06
C LYS A 255 28.35 -15.51 1.41
N LEU A 256 28.06 -16.33 0.41
CA LEU A 256 27.69 -17.73 0.60
C LEU A 256 28.86 -18.53 1.18
N GLU A 257 30.07 -18.35 0.65
CA GLU A 257 31.27 -19.00 1.19
C GLU A 257 31.54 -18.58 2.64
N LEU A 258 31.45 -17.28 2.94
CA LEU A 258 31.58 -16.76 4.31
C LEU A 258 30.51 -17.36 5.24
N ALA A 259 29.28 -17.51 4.77
CA ALA A 259 28.19 -18.13 5.53
C ALA A 259 28.40 -19.61 5.81
N GLN A 260 28.96 -20.35 4.84
CA GLN A 260 29.27 -21.79 4.99
C GLN A 260 30.41 -22.01 5.99
N ASN A 261 31.39 -21.11 6.02
CA ASN A 261 32.56 -21.19 6.88
C ASN A 261 32.40 -20.46 8.22
N ALA A 262 31.27 -19.78 8.45
CA ALA A 262 31.03 -19.04 9.68
C ALA A 262 30.83 -19.99 10.87
N ALA A 263 31.54 -19.72 11.97
CA ALA A 263 31.28 -20.41 13.22
C ALA A 263 29.85 -20.15 13.72
N PRO A 264 29.24 -21.08 14.49
CA PRO A 264 27.91 -20.88 15.05
C PRO A 264 27.78 -19.55 15.81
N GLY A 265 26.75 -18.77 15.49
CA GLY A 265 26.50 -17.46 16.12
C GLY A 265 27.24 -16.28 15.48
N VAL A 266 28.16 -16.50 14.54
CA VAL A 266 28.79 -15.41 13.78
C VAL A 266 27.82 -14.89 12.72
N LYS A 267 27.49 -13.60 12.82
CA LYS A 267 26.60 -12.94 11.86
C LYS A 267 27.37 -12.53 10.61
N VAL A 268 27.08 -13.18 9.49
CA VAL A 268 27.59 -12.78 8.18
C VAL A 268 26.80 -11.57 7.67
N PRO A 269 27.46 -10.46 7.28
CA PRO A 269 26.76 -9.32 6.72
C PRO A 269 26.05 -9.70 5.41
N PRO A 270 24.87 -9.14 5.13
CA PRO A 270 24.10 -9.49 3.94
C PRO A 270 24.86 -9.18 2.64
N SER A 271 24.47 -9.84 1.56
CA SER A 271 24.89 -9.47 0.20
C SER A 271 24.22 -8.17 -0.23
N GLU A 272 25.00 -7.24 -0.78
CA GLU A 272 24.54 -5.89 -1.11
C GLU A 272 24.51 -5.68 -2.63
N ILE A 273 23.51 -4.93 -3.11
CA ILE A 273 23.35 -4.60 -4.54
C ILE A 273 24.52 -3.76 -5.05
N VAL A 274 25.10 -2.97 -4.14
CA VAL A 274 26.10 -1.94 -4.44
C VAL A 274 27.40 -2.52 -4.97
N ALA A 275 27.68 -3.80 -4.70
CA ALA A 275 28.82 -4.52 -5.28
C ALA A 275 28.78 -4.56 -6.80
N GLY A 276 27.57 -4.61 -7.40
CA GLY A 276 27.43 -4.49 -8.85
C GLY A 276 27.86 -3.11 -9.37
N PHE A 277 27.56 -2.04 -8.64
CA PHE A 277 28.00 -0.68 -9.00
C PHE A 277 29.50 -0.47 -8.77
N GLU A 278 30.05 -1.02 -7.69
CA GLU A 278 31.49 -1.00 -7.39
C GLU A 278 32.28 -1.62 -8.53
N TYR A 279 31.92 -2.85 -8.93
CA TYR A 279 32.57 -3.54 -10.03
C TYR A 279 32.48 -2.77 -11.36
N MET A 280 31.34 -2.14 -11.64
CA MET A 280 31.18 -1.31 -12.84
C MET A 280 32.16 -0.14 -12.87
N LEU A 281 32.30 0.59 -11.75
CA LEU A 281 33.24 1.71 -11.63
C LEU A 281 34.69 1.24 -11.78
N GLU A 282 35.05 0.15 -11.12
CA GLU A 282 36.38 -0.47 -11.22
C GLU A 282 36.71 -0.94 -12.64
N SER A 283 35.68 -1.36 -13.38
CA SER A 283 35.78 -1.76 -14.78
C SER A 283 35.71 -0.58 -15.76
N GLY A 284 35.68 0.66 -15.28
CA GLY A 284 35.70 1.87 -16.09
C GLY A 284 34.37 2.29 -16.70
N TYR A 285 33.24 1.73 -16.24
CA TYR A 285 31.91 2.16 -16.68
C TYR A 285 31.46 3.41 -15.92
N ASP A 286 30.86 4.34 -16.67
CA ASP A 286 30.25 5.54 -16.07
C ASP A 286 28.99 5.20 -15.27
N LEU A 287 28.89 5.80 -14.08
CA LEU A 287 27.68 5.81 -13.27
C LEU A 287 27.31 7.26 -12.89
N LYS A 288 26.05 7.65 -13.11
CA LYS A 288 25.56 8.99 -12.76
C LYS A 288 24.61 8.96 -11.56
N ALA A 289 24.82 9.87 -10.61
CA ALA A 289 23.88 10.14 -9.53
C ALA A 289 22.78 11.10 -10.01
N ARG A 290 21.53 10.74 -9.77
CA ARG A 290 20.34 11.56 -10.06
C ARG A 290 19.70 11.99 -8.76
N GLN A 291 19.75 13.28 -8.47
CA GLN A 291 19.25 13.84 -7.21
C GLN A 291 17.71 13.89 -7.16
N TYR A 292 17.15 13.35 -6.09
CA TYR A 292 15.74 13.43 -5.73
C TYR A 292 15.55 14.34 -4.52
N ARG A 293 14.41 15.03 -4.46
CA ARG A 293 14.14 16.05 -3.44
C ARG A 293 13.54 15.50 -2.16
N SER A 294 12.83 14.39 -2.24
CA SER A 294 12.17 13.81 -1.08
C SER A 294 12.11 12.30 -1.22
N TRP A 295 12.76 11.65 -0.27
CA TRP A 295 12.70 10.23 0.00
C TRP A 295 12.44 10.06 1.49
N VAL A 296 11.69 9.01 1.83
CA VAL A 296 11.44 8.58 3.21
C VAL A 296 11.82 7.12 3.31
N ASP A 297 12.60 6.76 4.32
CA ASP A 297 12.93 5.38 4.63
C ASP A 297 11.85 4.76 5.50
N ILE A 298 10.86 4.14 4.87
CA ILE A 298 9.76 3.48 5.60
C ILE A 298 10.23 2.23 6.37
N GLY A 299 11.49 1.80 6.21
CA GLY A 299 12.09 0.78 7.05
C GLY A 299 12.35 1.25 8.48
N SER A 300 12.37 2.57 8.70
CA SER A 300 12.47 3.21 10.01
C SER A 300 11.08 3.40 10.63
N PRO A 301 10.79 2.87 11.83
CA PRO A 301 9.48 3.00 12.47
C PRO A 301 9.06 4.44 12.71
N GLY A 302 10.01 5.29 13.13
CA GLY A 302 9.75 6.72 13.35
C GLY A 302 9.35 7.43 12.07
N GLU A 303 10.12 7.22 11.00
CA GLU A 303 9.86 7.87 9.70
C GLU A 303 8.56 7.39 9.07
N TYR A 304 8.28 6.08 9.14
CA TYR A 304 7.00 5.55 8.66
C TYR A 304 5.81 6.15 9.43
N LEU A 305 5.89 6.22 10.77
CA LEU A 305 4.82 6.80 11.58
C LEU A 305 4.62 8.29 11.27
N ASP A 306 5.70 9.04 11.09
CA ASP A 306 5.62 10.47 10.75
C ASP A 306 5.05 10.68 9.35
N LEU A 307 5.40 9.82 8.39
CA LEU A 307 4.80 9.79 7.06
C LEU A 307 3.30 9.50 7.09
N VAL A 308 2.87 8.55 7.92
CA VAL A 308 1.44 8.23 8.11
C VAL A 308 0.72 9.42 8.74
N LYS A 309 1.28 10.06 9.77
CA LYS A 309 0.70 11.26 10.39
C LYS A 309 0.58 12.41 9.39
N GLU A 310 1.59 12.63 8.55
CA GLU A 310 1.57 13.67 7.50
C GLU A 310 0.39 13.45 6.54
N HIS A 311 0.14 12.20 6.12
CA HIS A 311 -0.97 11.86 5.24
C HIS A 311 -2.35 11.93 5.93
N LEU A 312 -2.41 11.70 7.24
CA LEU A 312 -3.64 11.86 8.03
C LEU A 312 -3.93 13.33 8.38
N GLY A 313 -2.92 14.20 8.39
CA GLY A 313 -3.02 15.60 8.81
C GLY A 313 -3.39 15.73 10.30
N ALA A 314 -4.31 16.63 10.62
CA ALA A 314 -4.90 16.73 11.96
C ALA A 314 -5.91 15.60 12.27
N GLY A 315 -6.08 14.65 11.34
CA GLY A 315 -6.98 13.51 11.47
C GLY A 315 -6.50 12.47 12.47
N PHE A 316 -7.44 11.68 12.98
CA PHE A 316 -7.18 10.60 13.90
C PHE A 316 -6.80 9.31 13.15
N ASP A 317 -5.82 8.56 13.67
CA ASP A 317 -5.42 7.27 13.08
C ASP A 317 -6.37 6.14 13.50
N TYR A 318 -7.35 5.86 12.64
CA TYR A 318 -8.27 4.72 12.73
C TYR A 318 -7.68 3.40 12.20
N GLY A 319 -6.41 3.40 11.78
CA GLY A 319 -5.70 2.22 11.31
C GLY A 319 -5.58 1.14 12.39
N LYS A 320 -5.76 -0.10 11.95
CA LYS A 320 -5.51 -1.31 12.74
C LYS A 320 -4.33 -2.06 12.13
N THR A 321 -3.55 -2.76 12.94
CA THR A 321 -2.39 -3.53 12.48
C THR A 321 -2.78 -4.72 11.62
N GLY A 322 -3.92 -5.36 11.88
CA GLY A 322 -4.41 -6.53 11.13
C GLY A 322 -5.44 -6.23 10.03
N GLU A 323 -5.71 -4.96 9.71
CA GLU A 323 -6.67 -4.59 8.67
C GLU A 323 -6.14 -3.40 7.86
N HIS A 324 -6.14 -3.51 6.53
CA HIS A 324 -5.74 -2.41 5.66
C HIS A 324 -6.74 -2.19 4.53
N LEU A 325 -6.85 -0.93 4.12
CA LEU A 325 -7.71 -0.46 3.05
C LEU A 325 -6.85 0.24 2.00
N TYR A 326 -6.95 -0.21 0.76
CA TYR A 326 -6.23 0.38 -0.36
C TYR A 326 -7.16 0.87 -1.46
N PHE A 327 -6.75 1.94 -2.13
CA PHE A 327 -7.37 2.51 -3.31
C PHE A 327 -6.39 2.47 -4.47
N CYS A 328 -6.62 1.60 -5.45
CA CYS A 328 -5.72 1.45 -6.59
C CYS A 328 -6.48 1.19 -7.89
N GLY A 329 -6.18 1.93 -8.96
CA GLY A 329 -6.75 1.71 -10.28
C GLY A 329 -8.27 1.79 -10.34
N GLY A 330 -8.89 2.68 -9.55
CA GLY A 330 -10.35 2.78 -9.43
C GLY A 330 -10.98 1.61 -8.67
N ARG A 331 -10.23 0.92 -7.82
CA ARG A 331 -10.69 -0.21 -7.00
C ARG A 331 -10.46 0.05 -5.53
N VAL A 332 -11.32 -0.55 -4.71
CA VAL A 332 -11.12 -0.71 -3.27
C VAL A 332 -10.59 -2.11 -3.02
N ILE A 333 -9.46 -2.23 -2.34
CA ILE A 333 -8.86 -3.51 -1.95
C ILE A 333 -8.82 -3.54 -0.43
N LYS A 334 -9.30 -4.63 0.17
CA LYS A 334 -9.36 -4.80 1.62
C LYS A 334 -8.53 -6.00 2.02
N PHE A 335 -7.70 -5.79 3.04
CA PHE A 335 -6.86 -6.80 3.66
C PHE A 335 -7.35 -7.07 5.08
N PHE A 336 -7.36 -8.36 5.46
CA PHE A 336 -7.53 -8.82 6.83
C PHE A 336 -6.46 -9.86 7.13
N GLU A 337 -5.80 -9.75 8.28
CA GLU A 337 -4.79 -10.72 8.72
C GLU A 337 -5.35 -12.14 8.81
N ASP A 338 -6.61 -12.26 9.23
CA ASP A 338 -7.38 -13.50 9.19
C ASP A 338 -8.11 -13.66 7.85
N ALA A 339 -7.72 -14.67 7.08
CA ALA A 339 -8.30 -14.98 5.77
C ALA A 339 -9.75 -15.46 5.86
N GLU A 340 -10.19 -15.96 7.01
CA GLU A 340 -11.58 -16.36 7.22
C GLU A 340 -12.51 -15.14 7.18
N ILE A 341 -12.06 -14.00 7.71
CA ILE A 341 -12.82 -12.74 7.63
C ILE A 341 -13.04 -12.33 6.18
N THR A 342 -12.05 -12.51 5.31
CA THR A 342 -12.21 -12.23 3.88
C THR A 342 -13.17 -13.22 3.22
N ALA A 343 -13.03 -14.52 3.48
CA ALA A 343 -13.90 -15.54 2.92
C ALA A 343 -15.37 -15.29 3.27
N GLN A 344 -15.67 -15.06 4.56
CA GLN A 344 -17.02 -14.78 5.05
C GLN A 344 -17.61 -13.50 4.45
N ARG A 345 -16.80 -12.45 4.27
CA ARG A 345 -17.27 -11.21 3.64
C ARG A 345 -17.60 -11.40 2.17
N VAL A 346 -16.79 -12.17 1.44
CA VAL A 346 -17.05 -12.48 0.03
C VAL A 346 -18.31 -13.33 -0.10
N ALA A 347 -18.46 -14.36 0.72
CA ALA A 347 -19.67 -15.19 0.76
C ALA A 347 -20.91 -14.33 1.05
N ARG A 348 -20.85 -13.44 2.04
CA ARG A 348 -21.95 -12.53 2.36
C ARG A 348 -22.32 -11.60 1.20
N CYS A 349 -21.35 -11.13 0.40
CA CYS A 349 -21.63 -10.32 -0.78
C CYS A 349 -22.42 -11.09 -1.85
N GLN A 350 -22.28 -12.41 -1.89
CA GLN A 350 -23.01 -13.29 -2.83
C GLN A 350 -24.41 -13.65 -2.32
N MET A 351 -24.60 -13.71 -0.99
CA MET A 351 -25.89 -14.04 -0.37
C MET A 351 -26.97 -12.97 -0.59
N VAL A 352 -26.59 -11.69 -0.61
CA VAL A 352 -27.54 -10.58 -0.75
C VAL A 352 -27.10 -9.64 -1.88
N PRO A 353 -27.31 -10.02 -3.16
CA PRO A 353 -26.94 -9.20 -4.30
C PRO A 353 -27.62 -7.83 -4.25
N GLY A 354 -26.86 -6.78 -4.56
CA GLY A 354 -27.36 -5.40 -4.58
C GLY A 354 -27.30 -4.66 -3.23
N VAL A 355 -27.06 -5.37 -2.12
CA VAL A 355 -26.78 -4.74 -0.82
C VAL A 355 -25.30 -4.45 -0.63
N PHE A 356 -24.45 -5.40 -1.00
CA PHE A 356 -23.01 -5.27 -0.88
C PHE A 356 -22.34 -4.99 -2.23
N PRO A 357 -21.14 -4.38 -2.25
CA PRO A 357 -20.39 -4.22 -3.47
C PRO A 357 -20.10 -5.56 -4.14
N ASN A 358 -20.18 -5.60 -5.47
CA ASN A 358 -19.79 -6.78 -6.23
C ASN A 358 -18.28 -7.01 -6.14
N VAL A 359 -17.88 -8.03 -5.39
CA VAL A 359 -16.49 -8.47 -5.28
C VAL A 359 -16.12 -9.30 -6.50
N ASP A 360 -15.26 -8.75 -7.35
CA ASP A 360 -14.78 -9.39 -8.57
C ASP A 360 -13.38 -10.00 -8.43
N ARG A 361 -12.71 -9.84 -7.27
CA ARG A 361 -11.45 -10.53 -6.96
C ARG A 361 -11.35 -10.89 -5.49
N PHE A 362 -10.91 -12.11 -5.22
CA PHE A 362 -10.65 -12.66 -3.89
C PHE A 362 -9.42 -13.57 -3.96
N GLN A 363 -8.42 -13.32 -3.12
CA GLN A 363 -7.16 -14.07 -3.04
C GLN A 363 -6.68 -14.05 -1.59
N GLY A 364 -6.72 -15.20 -0.91
CA GLY A 364 -6.25 -15.35 0.47
C GLY A 364 -6.82 -14.28 1.40
N ASN A 365 -5.94 -13.41 1.91
CA ASN A 365 -6.26 -12.32 2.83
C ASN A 365 -6.85 -11.06 2.18
N PHE A 366 -7.06 -11.06 0.86
CA PHE A 366 -7.50 -9.90 0.10
C PHE A 366 -8.79 -10.15 -0.65
N TYR A 367 -9.65 -9.14 -0.68
CA TYR A 367 -10.68 -9.03 -1.72
C TYR A 367 -10.73 -7.61 -2.26
N SER A 368 -11.24 -7.45 -3.48
CA SER A 368 -11.41 -6.13 -4.08
C SER A 368 -12.66 -6.02 -4.94
N TYR A 369 -13.14 -4.79 -5.06
CA TYR A 369 -14.30 -4.40 -5.85
C TYR A 369 -14.03 -3.03 -6.49
N LYS A 370 -14.81 -2.67 -7.52
CA LYS A 370 -14.72 -1.35 -8.16
C LYS A 370 -15.08 -0.26 -7.16
N PHE A 371 -14.32 0.83 -7.14
CA PHE A 371 -14.67 2.00 -6.35
C PHE A 371 -16.02 2.54 -6.84
N ILE A 372 -16.90 2.85 -5.90
CA ILE A 372 -18.20 3.43 -6.16
C ILE A 372 -18.08 4.92 -5.82
N ASP A 373 -18.13 5.75 -6.84
CA ASP A 373 -18.14 7.20 -6.67
C ASP A 373 -19.51 7.65 -6.18
N GLY A 374 -19.53 8.50 -5.15
CA GLY A 374 -20.75 8.93 -4.50
C GLY A 374 -20.51 9.68 -3.20
N GLU A 375 -21.54 10.38 -2.73
CA GLU A 375 -21.51 11.05 -1.44
C GLU A 375 -21.99 10.11 -0.34
N VAL A 376 -21.26 10.12 0.76
CA VAL A 376 -21.63 9.45 2.01
C VAL A 376 -22.90 10.06 2.59
N LEU A 377 -23.78 9.20 3.11
CA LEU A 377 -25.09 9.58 3.65
C LEU A 377 -24.99 10.75 4.65
N TYR A 378 -24.02 10.74 5.56
CA TYR A 378 -23.89 11.78 6.60
C TYR A 378 -23.70 13.21 6.04
N ARG A 379 -23.32 13.37 4.76
CA ARG A 379 -23.21 14.68 4.11
C ARG A 379 -24.51 15.14 3.45
N LYS A 380 -25.31 14.19 2.98
CA LYS A 380 -26.53 14.43 2.20
C LYS A 380 -27.71 13.64 2.76
N CYS A 381 -27.85 13.66 4.08
CA CYS A 381 -28.98 13.08 4.76
C CYS A 381 -30.02 14.18 4.98
N ASP A 382 -31.10 14.13 4.20
CA ASP A 382 -32.35 14.83 4.51
C ASP A 382 -33.44 13.80 4.85
N ASP A 383 -34.62 14.27 5.24
CA ASP A 383 -35.73 13.40 5.65
C ASP A 383 -36.14 12.42 4.54
N HIS A 384 -36.07 12.85 3.28
CA HIS A 384 -36.43 12.01 2.14
C HIS A 384 -35.40 10.90 1.90
N VAL A 385 -34.11 11.26 1.86
CA VAL A 385 -33.01 10.28 1.71
C VAL A 385 -32.99 9.30 2.88
N PHE A 386 -33.28 9.77 4.10
CA PHE A 386 -33.38 8.90 5.27
C PHE A 386 -34.56 7.93 5.15
N GLN A 387 -35.73 8.39 4.71
CA GLN A 387 -36.87 7.52 4.45
C GLN A 387 -36.57 6.45 3.39
N MET A 388 -35.88 6.83 2.31
CA MET A 388 -35.41 5.87 1.29
C MET A 388 -34.44 4.83 1.88
N LEU A 389 -33.55 5.25 2.80
CA LEU A 389 -32.66 4.31 3.49
C LEU A 389 -33.45 3.32 4.35
N LEU A 390 -34.44 3.78 5.12
CA LEU A 390 -35.27 2.91 5.96
C LEU A 390 -35.99 1.86 5.12
N GLU A 391 -36.62 2.27 4.01
CA GLU A 391 -37.28 1.37 3.07
C GLU A 391 -36.29 0.37 2.46
N PHE A 392 -35.08 0.82 2.09
CA PHE A 392 -34.03 -0.06 1.60
C PHE A 392 -33.58 -1.09 2.66
N LEU A 393 -33.38 -0.64 3.91
CA LEU A 393 -32.96 -1.51 5.00
C LEU A 393 -34.01 -2.59 5.30
N GLU A 394 -35.28 -2.20 5.38
CA GLU A 394 -36.41 -3.11 5.64
C GLU A 394 -36.61 -4.12 4.50
N THR A 395 -36.51 -3.68 3.25
CA THR A 395 -36.84 -4.53 2.09
C THR A 395 -35.66 -5.33 1.54
N LYS A 396 -34.42 -4.86 1.72
CA LYS A 396 -33.21 -5.47 1.12
C LYS A 396 -32.23 -6.05 2.12
N VAL A 397 -32.08 -5.43 3.30
CA VAL A 397 -31.04 -5.83 4.27
C VAL A 397 -31.61 -6.74 5.37
N TRP A 398 -32.80 -6.41 5.86
CA TRP A 398 -33.52 -7.17 6.87
C TRP A 398 -34.88 -7.62 6.34
N PRO A 399 -34.93 -8.34 5.20
CA PRO A 399 -36.19 -8.96 4.80
C PRO A 399 -36.64 -9.85 5.96
N GLY A 400 -37.88 -9.69 6.40
CA GLY A 400 -38.44 -10.50 7.48
C GLY A 400 -38.19 -11.99 7.25
N PRO A 401 -38.21 -12.80 8.32
CA PRO A 401 -37.99 -14.23 8.18
C PRO A 401 -38.93 -14.79 7.10
N PRO A 402 -38.46 -15.70 6.22
CA PRO A 402 -39.33 -16.31 5.23
C PRO A 402 -40.55 -16.88 5.93
N SER A 403 -41.75 -16.61 5.38
CA SER A 403 -43.00 -17.15 5.90
C SER A 403 -42.86 -18.66 6.08
N ARG A 404 -42.73 -19.12 7.33
CA ARG A 404 -42.56 -20.51 7.72
C ARG A 404 -43.86 -21.29 7.50
N GLU A 405 -44.24 -21.49 6.24
CA GLU A 405 -45.29 -22.45 5.89
C GLU A 405 -44.67 -23.86 5.91
N GLY A 406 -44.64 -24.46 7.11
CA GLY A 406 -44.27 -25.86 7.33
C GLY A 406 -42.92 -26.06 8.03
N SER A 407 -42.98 -26.44 9.32
CA SER A 407 -41.87 -26.67 10.27
C SER A 407 -41.36 -25.37 10.94
N THR A 408 -41.18 -25.30 12.25
CA THR A 408 -40.57 -26.28 13.17
C THR A 408 -41.13 -26.19 14.60
N SER A 409 -40.81 -27.18 15.44
CA SER A 409 -41.16 -27.27 16.87
C SER A 409 -40.75 -26.04 17.69
N HIS A 410 -41.46 -25.77 18.80
CA HIS A 410 -41.09 -24.72 19.77
C HIS A 410 -39.64 -24.78 20.28
N SER A 411 -39.00 -25.96 20.24
CA SER A 411 -37.57 -26.11 20.59
C SER A 411 -36.66 -25.37 19.62
N ASP A 412 -36.96 -25.43 18.32
CA ASP A 412 -36.10 -24.91 17.26
C ASP A 412 -36.20 -23.37 17.24
N GLU A 413 -37.38 -22.83 17.57
CA GLU A 413 -37.59 -21.39 17.75
C GLU A 413 -36.82 -20.84 18.96
N GLN A 414 -36.79 -21.57 20.07
CA GLN A 414 -36.04 -21.19 21.26
C GLN A 414 -34.52 -21.27 21.05
N GLU A 415 -34.04 -22.27 20.30
CA GLU A 415 -32.63 -22.40 19.96
C GLU A 415 -32.17 -21.25 19.03
N ASP A 416 -32.97 -20.91 18.00
CA ASP A 416 -32.70 -19.78 17.10
C ASP A 416 -32.66 -18.44 17.88
N GLU A 417 -33.60 -18.23 18.81
CA GLU A 417 -33.67 -17.02 19.64
C GLU A 417 -32.44 -16.91 20.55
N GLN A 418 -32.07 -18.00 21.23
CA GLN A 418 -30.86 -18.04 22.07
C GLN A 418 -29.58 -17.78 21.26
N GLU A 419 -29.46 -18.35 20.06
CA GLU A 419 -28.31 -18.11 19.20
C GLU A 419 -28.24 -16.64 18.74
N PHE A 420 -29.39 -16.05 18.41
CA PHE A 420 -29.49 -14.63 18.05
C PHE A 420 -29.10 -13.71 19.23
N GLU A 421 -29.63 -13.94 20.43
CA GLU A 421 -29.27 -13.18 21.63
C GLU A 421 -27.78 -13.29 21.94
N ALA A 422 -27.22 -14.52 21.84
CA ALA A 422 -25.80 -14.74 22.02
C ALA A 422 -24.96 -14.01 20.95
N ALA A 423 -25.43 -13.94 19.70
CA ALA A 423 -24.78 -13.18 18.64
C ALA A 423 -24.83 -11.67 18.91
N CYS A 424 -25.97 -11.14 19.35
CA CYS A 424 -26.14 -9.76 19.79
C CYS A 424 -25.22 -9.42 20.96
N PHE A 425 -25.10 -10.30 21.96
CA PHE A 425 -24.20 -10.11 23.09
C PHE A 425 -22.73 -10.04 22.66
N ARG A 426 -22.28 -10.98 21.82
CA ARG A 426 -20.93 -10.95 21.26
C ARG A 426 -20.67 -9.68 20.45
N PHE A 427 -21.66 -9.21 19.69
CA PHE A 427 -21.52 -8.04 18.82
C PHE A 427 -21.59 -6.69 19.56
N TYR A 428 -22.57 -6.49 20.43
CA TYR A 428 -22.79 -5.20 21.10
C TYR A 428 -22.00 -5.05 22.38
N VAL A 429 -21.92 -6.11 23.21
CA VAL A 429 -21.25 -6.04 24.51
C VAL A 429 -19.76 -6.35 24.37
N GLU A 430 -19.40 -7.58 23.99
CA GLU A 430 -18.01 -8.03 24.03
C GLU A 430 -17.12 -7.25 23.07
N LYS A 431 -17.57 -7.05 21.83
CA LYS A 431 -16.81 -6.34 20.81
C LYS A 431 -16.59 -4.87 21.17
N THR A 432 -17.57 -4.22 21.78
CA THR A 432 -17.44 -2.82 22.24
C THR A 432 -16.39 -2.73 23.34
N ARG A 433 -16.47 -3.58 24.37
CA ARG A 433 -15.47 -3.64 25.45
C ARG A 433 -14.06 -3.93 24.91
N LYS A 434 -13.92 -4.90 24.00
CA LYS A 434 -12.63 -5.22 23.33
C LYS A 434 -12.07 -4.02 22.56
N ARG A 435 -12.91 -3.25 21.85
CA ARG A 435 -12.49 -2.06 21.09
C ARG A 435 -12.06 -0.90 21.99
N VAL A 436 -12.77 -0.68 23.10
CA VAL A 436 -12.42 0.34 24.09
C VAL A 436 -11.08 0.02 24.73
N ALA A 437 -10.88 -1.23 25.18
CA ALA A 437 -9.60 -1.68 25.73
C ALA A 437 -8.45 -1.51 24.71
N ALA A 438 -8.67 -1.91 23.44
CA ALA A 438 -7.67 -1.75 22.38
C ALA A 438 -7.35 -0.27 22.09
N TYR A 439 -8.36 0.61 22.12
CA TYR A 439 -8.17 2.06 21.98
C TYR A 439 -7.33 2.63 23.13
N LEU A 440 -7.65 2.29 24.37
CA LEU A 440 -6.93 2.75 25.56
C LEU A 440 -5.47 2.26 25.56
N ALA A 441 -5.22 1.04 25.11
CA ALA A 441 -3.87 0.51 24.93
C ALA A 441 -3.09 1.23 23.82
N LYS A 442 -3.75 1.63 22.73
CA LYS A 442 -3.12 2.40 21.63
C LYS A 442 -2.77 3.83 22.05
N TYR A 443 -3.50 4.40 22.99
CA TYR A 443 -3.34 5.79 23.44
C TYR A 443 -3.19 5.89 24.97
N PRO A 444 -2.06 5.43 25.55
CA PRO A 444 -1.85 5.42 27.00
C PRO A 444 -1.92 6.81 27.63
N ASP A 445 -1.48 7.87 26.96
CA ASP A 445 -1.61 9.23 27.51
C ASP A 445 -3.08 9.70 27.64
N ARG A 446 -4.01 9.02 26.97
CA ARG A 446 -5.45 9.26 27.07
C ARG A 446 -6.09 8.43 28.18
N THR A 447 -5.46 7.38 28.69
CA THR A 447 -5.97 6.62 29.85
C THR A 447 -5.96 7.47 31.12
N ALA A 448 -5.04 8.45 31.21
CA ALA A 448 -5.01 9.44 32.28
C ALA A 448 -6.27 10.35 32.34
N LEU A 449 -7.06 10.41 31.26
CA LEU A 449 -8.36 11.11 31.21
C LEU A 449 -9.55 10.17 31.52
N ASP A 450 -9.30 8.87 31.66
CA ASP A 450 -10.31 7.83 31.86
C ASP A 450 -10.35 7.30 33.30
N HIS A 451 -9.38 7.69 34.14
CA HIS A 451 -9.49 7.49 35.57
C HIS A 451 -10.59 8.40 36.15
N ALA A 452 -11.46 7.79 36.96
CA ALA A 452 -12.73 8.31 37.48
C ALA A 452 -12.72 9.72 38.12
N ASP A 453 -11.55 10.32 38.33
CA ASP A 453 -11.37 11.56 39.08
C ASP A 453 -11.03 12.79 38.22
N ARG A 454 -11.02 12.68 36.88
CA ARG A 454 -10.78 13.84 36.00
C ARG A 454 -11.92 14.09 35.03
N VAL A 455 -12.55 15.24 35.22
CA VAL A 455 -13.48 15.84 34.26
C VAL A 455 -12.72 16.17 32.97
N ALA A 456 -12.91 15.37 31.92
CA ALA A 456 -12.45 15.75 30.60
C ALA A 456 -13.40 16.82 30.04
N ARG A 457 -12.85 17.86 29.39
CA ARG A 457 -13.64 18.84 28.64
C ARG A 457 -13.47 18.59 27.15
N ILE A 458 -14.55 18.23 26.46
CA ILE A 458 -14.60 18.14 25.00
C ILE A 458 -15.43 19.32 24.51
N ASN A 459 -14.83 20.20 23.71
CA ASN A 459 -15.47 21.42 23.21
C ASN A 459 -16.09 22.30 24.32
N GLY A 460 -15.42 22.37 25.49
CA GLY A 460 -15.90 23.12 26.65
C GLY A 460 -16.96 22.41 27.49
N VAL A 461 -17.49 21.27 27.04
CA VAL A 461 -18.47 20.45 27.76
C VAL A 461 -17.74 19.44 28.64
N GLN A 462 -18.10 19.41 29.92
CA GLN A 462 -17.65 18.39 30.86
C GLN A 462 -18.25 17.04 30.47
N VAL A 463 -17.39 16.07 30.21
CA VAL A 463 -17.77 14.70 29.86
C VAL A 463 -17.26 13.73 30.93
N GLU A 464 -18.05 12.69 31.17
CA GLU A 464 -17.71 11.59 32.07
C GLU A 464 -16.66 10.67 31.42
N GLY A 465 -15.93 9.90 32.23
CA GLY A 465 -14.97 8.90 31.74
C GLY A 465 -15.65 7.82 30.89
N ILE A 466 -14.90 7.18 29.98
CA ILE A 466 -15.48 6.26 28.99
C ILE A 466 -16.11 5.05 29.66
N GLN A 467 -15.52 4.56 30.75
CA GLN A 467 -16.04 3.41 31.48
C GLN A 467 -17.39 3.74 32.13
N LYS A 468 -17.49 4.92 32.74
CA LYS A 468 -18.75 5.40 33.35
C LYS A 468 -19.84 5.59 32.29
N LEU A 469 -19.50 6.17 31.13
CA LEU A 469 -20.45 6.32 30.03
C LEU A 469 -20.96 4.95 29.54
N ILE A 470 -20.09 3.96 29.39
CA ILE A 470 -20.47 2.62 28.93
C ILE A 470 -21.34 1.91 29.96
N ASP A 471 -20.98 1.98 31.24
CA ASP A 471 -21.68 1.23 32.29
C ASP A 471 -23.00 1.89 32.73
N GLU A 472 -23.08 3.23 32.71
CA GLU A 472 -24.25 3.95 33.25
C GLU A 472 -25.15 4.58 32.18
N ARG A 473 -24.65 4.86 30.98
CA ARG A 473 -25.40 5.59 29.94
C ARG A 473 -25.76 4.75 28.72
N VAL A 474 -25.15 3.57 28.56
CA VAL A 474 -25.44 2.66 27.45
C VAL A 474 -26.07 1.40 28.00
N ASP A 475 -27.37 1.21 27.75
CA ASP A 475 -28.06 -0.03 28.08
C ASP A 475 -27.70 -1.13 27.07
N LEU A 476 -26.50 -1.69 27.20
CA LEU A 476 -26.03 -2.77 26.34
C LEU A 476 -26.87 -4.05 26.46
N VAL A 477 -27.58 -4.24 27.56
CA VAL A 477 -28.40 -5.44 27.82
C VAL A 477 -29.68 -5.40 26.98
N SER A 478 -30.30 -4.22 26.84
CA SER A 478 -31.48 -4.03 25.98
C SER A 478 -31.22 -4.38 24.51
N PHE A 479 -29.99 -4.23 24.02
CA PHE A 479 -29.60 -4.61 22.65
C PHE A 479 -29.39 -6.12 22.46
N THR A 480 -29.38 -6.89 23.54
CA THR A 480 -29.11 -8.33 23.51
C THR A 480 -30.33 -9.18 23.75
N ALA A 481 -31.40 -8.61 24.32
CA ALA A 481 -32.66 -9.29 24.51
C ALA A 481 -33.50 -9.22 23.24
N THR A 482 -34.11 -10.33 22.86
CA THR A 482 -35.09 -10.34 21.77
C THR A 482 -36.33 -9.59 22.26
N TYR A 483 -36.70 -8.49 21.59
CA TYR A 483 -37.98 -7.85 21.86
C TYR A 483 -39.09 -8.81 21.40
N SER A 484 -39.58 -9.62 22.32
CA SER A 484 -40.80 -10.40 22.12
C SER A 484 -41.93 -9.40 21.86
N SER A 485 -42.30 -9.23 20.59
CA SER A 485 -43.31 -8.27 20.19
C SER A 485 -44.67 -8.71 20.70
N THR A 486 -45.06 -8.21 21.87
CA THR A 486 -46.44 -7.75 22.07
C THR A 486 -46.44 -6.23 21.91
N ILE A 487 -46.28 -5.75 20.67
CA ILE A 487 -46.58 -4.34 20.37
C ILE A 487 -48.11 -4.23 20.36
N SER A 488 -48.70 -4.01 21.53
CA SER A 488 -50.02 -3.39 21.59
C SER A 488 -49.82 -1.91 21.31
N CYS A 489 -50.19 -1.48 20.11
CA CYS A 489 -50.30 -0.07 19.77
C CYS A 489 -51.40 0.53 20.66
N THR A 490 -51.03 1.05 21.83
CA THR A 490 -51.93 1.89 22.62
C THR A 490 -51.75 3.32 22.14
N THR A 491 -52.58 3.65 21.14
CA THR A 491 -52.88 5.05 20.81
C THR A 491 -53.68 5.61 21.99
N THR A 492 -53.02 6.19 22.98
CA THR A 492 -53.67 7.15 23.88
C THR A 492 -53.25 8.54 23.48
N GLY A 493 -54.08 9.14 22.62
CA GLY A 493 -54.04 10.56 22.35
C GLY A 493 -54.24 11.32 23.66
N LYS A 494 -53.31 12.22 23.96
CA LYS A 494 -53.56 13.32 24.89
C LYS A 494 -53.94 14.53 24.03
N THR A 495 -55.22 14.89 24.12
CA THR A 495 -55.72 16.26 23.91
C THR A 495 -55.04 17.24 24.85
#